data_AF-A0A7N2LZH2-F1
#
_entry.id   AF-A0A7N2LZH2-F1
#
_cell.length_a   1.000
_cell.length_b   1.000
_cell.length_c   1.000
_cell.angle_alpha   90.00
_cell.angle_beta   90.00
_cell.angle_gamma   90.00
#
_symmetry.space_group_name_H-M   'P 1'
#
loop_
_entity.id
_entity.type
_entity.pdbx_description
1 polymer ?
#
loop_
_entity_poly.entity_id
_entity_poly.type
_entity_poly.pdbx_seq_one_letter_code
_entity_poly.pdbx_strand_id
1 'polypeptide(L)' 'MYFYISATVLELIPHTKVKHVFREANKYADTLAKNGCHAHEEFVIFDSPPSVDVSDIVYADEIRESFSRQVAANLASLAA' A
#
# COMPACT_ATOMS: atom_id res chain seq x y z
N MET A 1 2.62 -13.85 11.90
CA MET A 1 3.57 -12.72 11.78
C MET A 1 2.92 -11.53 12.49
N TYR A 2 3.33 -11.25 13.73
CA TYR A 2 2.78 -10.16 14.53
C TYR A 2 3.56 -8.88 14.19
N PHE A 3 2.89 -7.88 13.64
CA PHE A 3 3.48 -6.55 13.46
C PHE A 3 3.57 -5.87 14.84
N TYR A 4 4.76 -5.88 15.45
CA TYR A 4 5.05 -5.03 16.61
C TYR A 4 5.35 -3.62 16.11
N ILE A 5 4.31 -2.86 15.79
CA ILE A 5 4.42 -1.39 15.86
C ILE A 5 4.44 -1.10 17.36
N SER A 6 5.58 -0.63 17.88
CA SER A 6 5.69 -0.33 19.32
C SER A 6 4.55 0.61 19.73
N ALA A 7 3.71 0.18 20.69
CA ALA A 7 2.56 0.96 21.18
C ALA A 7 2.96 2.39 21.56
N THR A 8 4.22 2.57 21.98
CA THR A 8 4.83 3.86 22.35
C THR A 8 4.79 4.93 21.26
N VAL A 9 4.80 4.59 19.97
CA VAL A 9 4.74 5.63 18.90
C VAL A 9 3.31 6.06 18.62
N LEU A 10 2.35 5.12 18.70
CA LEU A 10 0.93 5.41 18.46
C LEU A 10 0.34 6.27 19.58
N GLU A 11 0.86 6.14 20.81
CA GLU A 11 0.49 6.97 21.96
C GLU A 11 0.91 8.44 21.80
N LEU A 12 1.93 8.72 21.00
CA LEU A 12 2.43 10.09 20.75
C LEU A 12 1.59 10.85 19.71
N ILE A 13 0.77 10.15 18.92
CA ILE A 13 -0.01 10.75 17.83
C ILE A 13 -1.49 10.77 18.25
N PRO A 14 -2.00 11.91 18.76
CA PRO A 14 -3.38 12.00 19.22
C PRO A 14 -4.37 11.74 18.08
N HIS A 15 -5.50 11.10 18.41
CA HIS A 15 -6.58 10.76 17.48
C HIS A 15 -6.23 9.76 16.37
N THR A 16 -5.23 8.90 16.57
CA THR A 16 -4.89 7.82 15.62
C THR A 16 -5.89 6.66 15.69
N LYS A 17 -6.28 6.12 14.52
CA LYS A 17 -7.08 4.89 14.40
C LYS A 17 -6.40 3.93 13.44
N VAL A 18 -6.16 2.69 13.88
CA VAL A 18 -5.69 1.61 13.01
C VAL A 18 -6.91 0.89 12.43
N LYS A 19 -6.97 0.77 11.10
CA LYS A 19 -8.04 0.05 10.40
C LYS A 19 -7.44 -1.05 9.54
N HIS A 20 -8.07 -2.21 9.55
CA HIS A 20 -7.76 -3.25 8.57
C HIS A 20 -8.28 -2.82 7.19
N VAL A 21 -7.42 -2.90 6.18
CA VAL A 21 -7.76 -2.61 4.78
C VAL A 21 -7.52 -3.84 3.93
N PHE A 22 -8.24 -3.94 2.81
CA PHE A 22 -7.99 -4.99 1.84
C PHE A 22 -6.63 -4.79 1.19
N ARG A 23 -5.99 -5.89 0.77
CA ARG A 23 -4.63 -5.85 0.22
C ARG A 23 -4.54 -4.95 -1.01
N GLU A 24 -5.59 -4.92 -1.84
CA GLU A 24 -5.65 -4.05 -3.01
C GLU A 24 -5.57 -2.57 -2.64
N ALA A 25 -6.24 -2.15 -1.57
CA ALA A 25 -6.21 -0.78 -1.07
C ALA A 25 -4.87 -0.42 -0.40
N ASN A 26 -4.09 -1.42 0.02
CA ASN A 26 -2.75 -1.25 0.59
C ASN A 26 -1.63 -1.50 -0.44
N LYS A 27 -1.96 -1.59 -1.73
CA LYS A 27 -1.02 -2.00 -2.78
C LYS A 27 0.17 -1.06 -2.89
N TYR A 28 -0.05 0.25 -2.79
CA TYR A 28 1.03 1.24 -2.83
C TYR A 28 2.08 0.99 -1.74
N ALA A 29 1.63 0.84 -0.49
CA ALA A 29 2.51 0.56 0.64
C ALA A 29 3.20 -0.82 0.52
N ASP A 30 2.50 -1.85 0.03
CA ASP A 30 3.08 -3.17 -0.24
C ASP A 30 4.19 -3.11 -1.29
N THR A 31 3.99 -2.36 -2.38
CA THR A 31 5.00 -2.17 -3.43
C THR A 31 6.21 -1.41 -2.90
N LEU A 32 6.00 -0.32 -2.14
CA LEU A 32 7.11 0.42 -1.54
C LEU A 32 7.89 -0.41 -0.53
N ALA A 33 7.21 -1.20 0.32
CA ALA A 33 7.88 -2.08 1.27
C ALA A 33 8.76 -3.13 0.56
N LYS A 34 8.27 -3.71 -0.55
CA LYS A 34 9.05 -4.64 -1.38
C LYS A 34 10.25 -3.98 -2.03
N ASN A 35 10.09 -2.76 -2.53
CA ASN A 35 11.21 -2.00 -3.08
C ASN A 35 12.25 -1.70 -1.98
N GLY A 36 11.79 -1.34 -0.79
CA GLY A 36 12.62 -1.09 0.39
C GLY A 36 13.44 -2.30 0.85
N CYS A 37 12.92 -3.53 0.71
CA CYS A 37 13.70 -4.74 1.00
C CYS A 37 14.98 -4.87 0.16
N HIS A 38 15.03 -4.21 -1.00
CA HIS A 38 16.16 -4.20 -1.91
C HIS A 38 16.91 -2.86 -1.92
N ALA A 39 16.49 -1.90 -1.09
CA ALA A 39 17.14 -0.62 -0.97
C ALA A 39 18.48 -0.80 -0.24
N HIS A 40 19.53 -0.20 -0.79
CA HIS A 40 20.87 -0.22 -0.19
C HIS A 40 21.02 0.84 0.91
N GLU A 41 20.17 1.87 0.88
CA GLU A 41 20.18 2.98 1.84
C GLU A 41 19.12 2.76 2.92
N GLU A 42 19.44 3.19 4.14
CA GLU A 42 18.54 3.07 5.29
C GLU A 42 17.28 3.94 5.16
N PHE A 43 17.38 5.04 4.40
CA PHE A 43 16.28 5.97 4.16
C PHE A 43 16.45 6.69 2.82
N VAL A 44 15.41 6.61 1.98
CA VAL A 44 15.38 7.24 0.65
C VAL A 44 14.11 8.06 0.50
N ILE A 45 14.26 9.30 0.05
CA ILE A 45 13.15 10.17 -0.37
C ILE A 45 13.13 10.21 -1.89
N PHE A 46 11.96 10.00 -2.49
CA PHE A 46 11.79 10.07 -3.93
C PHE A 46 10.99 11.32 -4.31
N ASP A 47 11.51 12.13 -5.24
CA ASP A 47 10.80 13.30 -5.81
C ASP A 47 9.76 12.88 -6.87
N SER A 48 9.82 11.64 -7.34
CA SER A 48 8.90 11.06 -8.32
C SER A 48 8.68 9.56 -8.03
N PRO A 49 7.63 8.92 -8.58
CA PRO A 49 7.37 7.51 -8.31
C PRO A 49 8.56 6.61 -8.68
N PRO A 50 9.08 5.77 -7.74
CA PRO A 50 10.33 5.02 -7.94
C PRO A 50 10.21 3.82 -8.90
N SER A 51 9.00 3.42 -9.29
CA SER A 51 8.80 2.33 -10.25
C SER A 51 7.51 2.51 -11.05
N VAL A 52 7.40 1.79 -12.18
CA VAL A 52 6.20 1.80 -13.03
C VAL A 52 4.96 1.40 -12.24
N ASP A 53 5.04 0.32 -11.44
CA ASP A 53 3.93 -0.12 -10.60
C ASP A 53 3.45 0.96 -9.62
N VAL A 54 4.37 1.77 -9.08
CA VAL A 54 4.05 2.86 -8.16
C VAL A 54 3.46 4.03 -8.94
N SER A 55 4.03 4.34 -10.11
CA SER A 55 3.55 5.40 -11.01
C SER A 55 2.11 5.14 -11.46
N ASP A 56 1.77 3.91 -11.85
CA ASP A 56 0.41 3.53 -12.28
C ASP A 56 -0.61 3.73 -11.15
N ILE A 57 -0.22 3.40 -9.91
CA ILE A 57 -1.09 3.60 -8.75
C ILE A 57 -1.29 5.09 -8.46
N VAL A 58 -0.24 5.90 -8.53
CA VAL A 58 -0.31 7.36 -8.32
C VAL A 58 -1.17 8.01 -9.40
N TYR A 59 -0.97 7.61 -10.66
CA TYR A 59 -1.74 8.12 -11.78
C TYR A 59 -3.23 7.77 -11.64
N ALA A 60 -3.56 6.54 -11.25
CA ALA A 60 -4.94 6.13 -11.01
C ALA A 60 -5.61 6.93 -9.87
N ASP A 61 -4.86 7.23 -8.80
CA ASP A 61 -5.35 8.08 -7.70
C ASP A 61 -5.58 9.53 -8.17
N GLU A 62 -4.67 10.08 -8.97
CA GLU A 62 -4.78 11.43 -9.54
C GLU A 62 -6.06 11.60 -10.38
N ILE A 63 -6.39 10.61 -11.22
CA ILE A 63 -7.60 10.61 -12.03
C ILE A 63 -8.86 10.15 -11.27
N ARG A 64 -8.73 9.86 -9.96
CA ARG A 64 -9.78 9.34 -9.07
C ARG A 64 -10.42 8.05 -9.57
N GLU A 65 -9.65 7.21 -10.23
CA GLU A 65 -10.12 5.92 -10.71
C GLU A 65 -10.33 4.96 -9.53
N SER A 66 -11.50 4.33 -9.50
CA SER A 66 -11.84 3.35 -8.48
C SER A 66 -11.68 1.93 -9.01
N PHE A 67 -10.82 1.13 -8.40
CA PHE A 67 -10.69 -0.28 -8.73
C PHE A 67 -11.73 -1.13 -7.99
N SER A 68 -12.36 -2.06 -8.71
CA SER A 68 -13.15 -3.13 -8.10
C SER A 68 -12.25 -4.02 -7.24
N ARG A 69 -12.81 -4.62 -6.18
CA ARG A 69 -12.10 -5.62 -5.37
C ARG A 69 -11.66 -6.77 -6.27
N GLN A 70 -10.37 -7.09 -6.28
CA GLN A 70 -9.83 -8.17 -7.11
C GLN A 70 -10.42 -9.52 -6.70
N VAL A 71 -10.78 -9.70 -5.42
CA VAL A 71 -11.50 -10.88 -4.94
C VAL A 71 -12.85 -11.10 -5.66
N ALA A 72 -13.58 -10.03 -5.98
CA ALA A 72 -14.85 -10.13 -6.70
C ALA A 72 -14.64 -10.49 -8.19
N ALA A 73 -13.60 -9.93 -8.80
CA ALA A 73 -13.25 -10.23 -10.19
C ALA A 73 -12.79 -11.68 -10.38
N ASN A 74 -11.99 -12.21 -9.43
CA ASN A 74 -11.49 -13.59 -9.48
C ASN A 74 -12.62 -14.63 -9.29
N LEU A 75 -13.62 -14.33 -8.46
CA LEU A 75 -14.80 -15.20 -8.31
C LEU A 75 -15.67 -15.21 -9.56
N ALA A 76 -15.82 -14.06 -10.22
CA ALA A 76 -16.55 -13.95 -11.49
C ALA A 76 -15.86 -14.72 -12.62
N SER A 77 -14.52 -14.70 -12.69
CA SER A 77 -13.75 -15.46 -13.68
C SER A 77 -13.68 -16.97 -13.41
N LEU A 78 -13.84 -17.41 -12.17
CA LEU A 78 -13.91 -18.84 -11.82
C LEU A 78 -15.30 -19.45 -12.06
N ALA A 79 -16.34 -18.62 -12.15
CA ALA A 79 -17.72 -19.03 -12.38
C ALA A 79 -18.14 -19.02 -13.85
N ALA A 80 -17.22 -18.68 -14.76
CA ALA A 80 -17.37 -18.70 -16.22
C ALA A 80 -16.63 -19.89 -16.84
#